data_AF-A0A2S2N625-F1
#
_entry.id   AF-A0A2S2N625-F1
#
_cell.length_a   1.000
_cell.length_b   1.000
_cell.length_c   1.000
_cell.angle_alpha   90.00
_cell.angle_beta   90.00
_cell.angle_gamma   90.00
#
_symmetry.space_group_name_H-M   'P 1'
#
loop_
_entity.id
_entity.type
_entity.pdbx_description
1 polymer ?
#
loop_
_entity_poly.entity_id
_entity_poly.type
_entity_poly.pdbx_seq_one_letter_code
_entity_poly.pdbx_strand_id
1 'polypeptide(L)'
;MLEALRGGGLLLVRDSAGSEGRSLLRAIASEAVARDEEVLVVLLEVPREQFQEGLSPQVRERLHFRDLFGDPLGWLGRAPPGPGGIFGGVLGGLPSPAPVLLLDSLSWALLREPLPHLCR
;
A
#
# COMPACT_ATOMS: atom_id res chain seq x y z
N MET A 1 9.30 -13.01 -5.07
CA MET A 1 10.16 -12.50 -6.17
C MET A 1 9.93 -11.01 -6.32
N LEU A 2 11.00 -10.21 -6.30
CA LEU A 2 10.93 -8.76 -6.50
C LEU A 2 11.15 -8.44 -7.98
N GLU A 3 10.23 -7.70 -8.58
CA GLU A 3 10.29 -7.27 -9.97
C GLU A 3 10.32 -5.74 -10.02
N ALA A 4 11.34 -5.17 -10.65
CA ALA A 4 11.36 -3.73 -10.96
C ALA A 4 10.59 -3.49 -12.27
N LEU A 5 9.54 -2.68 -12.22
CA LEU A 5 8.77 -2.34 -13.41
C LEU A 5 9.47 -1.22 -14.21
N ARG A 6 9.38 -1.28 -15.54
CA ARG A 6 10.09 -0.34 -16.42
C ARG A 6 9.65 1.10 -16.15
N GLY A 7 10.61 2.01 -16.02
CA GLY A 7 10.37 3.44 -15.78
C GLY A 7 10.94 3.99 -14.47
N GLY A 8 11.39 3.11 -13.56
CA GLY A 8 11.90 3.51 -12.24
C GLY A 8 10.77 3.90 -11.28
N GLY A 9 10.98 3.69 -9.98
CA GLY A 9 10.03 4.13 -8.94
C GLY A 9 8.86 3.19 -8.62
N LEU A 10 8.67 2.09 -9.37
CA LEU A 10 7.67 1.07 -9.05
C LEU A 10 8.29 -0.31 -8.90
N LEU A 11 8.02 -0.93 -7.76
CA LEU A 11 8.46 -2.28 -7.41
C LEU A 11 7.24 -3.17 -7.21
N LEU A 12 7.22 -4.32 -7.88
CA LEU A 12 6.22 -5.36 -7.68
C LEU A 12 6.83 -6.48 -6.84
N VAL A 13 6.21 -6.72 -5.68
CA VAL A 13 6.52 -7.89 -4.86
C VAL A 13 5.54 -9.00 -5.22
N ARG A 14 6.02 -10.05 -5.88
CA ARG A 14 5.25 -11.28 -6.08
C ARG A 14 5.51 -12.25 -4.95
N ASP A 15 4.45 -12.70 -4.31
CA ASP A 15 4.52 -13.62 -3.19
C ASP A 15 3.54 -14.79 -3.36
N SER A 16 3.42 -15.62 -2.34
CA SER A 16 2.45 -16.72 -2.28
C SER A 16 2.04 -16.97 -0.84
N ALA A 17 0.98 -17.73 -0.61
CA ALA A 17 0.54 -18.09 0.74
C ALA A 17 1.64 -18.79 1.59
N GLY A 18 2.57 -19.51 0.94
CA GLY A 18 3.68 -20.18 1.63
C GLY A 18 4.92 -19.29 1.87
N SER A 19 4.96 -18.09 1.29
CA SER A 19 6.07 -17.14 1.45
C SER A 19 5.54 -15.74 1.21
N GLU A 20 5.16 -15.04 2.28
CA GLU A 20 4.51 -13.73 2.21
C GLU A 20 5.48 -12.60 1.85
N GLY A 21 5.01 -11.67 1.02
CA GLY A 21 5.76 -10.49 0.59
C GLY A 21 5.74 -9.34 1.60
N ARG A 22 4.83 -9.39 2.59
CA ARG A 22 4.64 -8.31 3.58
C ARG A 22 5.86 -8.09 4.47
N SER A 23 6.60 -9.14 4.79
CA SER A 23 7.90 -9.04 5.46
C SER A 23 8.89 -8.16 4.67
N LEU A 24 8.91 -8.28 3.34
CA LEU A 24 9.73 -7.44 2.47
C LEU A 24 9.20 -6.00 2.42
N LEU A 25 7.88 -5.80 2.34
CA LEU A 25 7.28 -4.45 2.39
C LEU A 25 7.63 -3.73 3.71
N ARG A 26 7.60 -4.43 4.85
CA ARG A 26 8.03 -3.92 6.16
C ARG A 26 9.50 -3.51 6.17
N ALA A 27 10.37 -4.30 5.54
CA ALA A 27 11.79 -3.97 5.42
C ALA A 27 12.01 -2.72 4.56
N ILE A 28 11.32 -2.61 3.43
CA ILE A 28 11.34 -1.41 2.57
C ILE A 28 10.84 -0.18 3.33
N ALA A 29 9.73 -0.31 4.07
CA ALA A 29 9.20 0.75 4.91
C ALA A 29 10.21 1.23 5.96
N SER A 30 10.88 0.29 6.63
CA SER A 30 11.88 0.60 7.66
C SER A 30 13.08 1.32 7.08
N GLU A 31 13.54 0.89 5.90
CA GLU A 31 14.65 1.53 5.19
C GLU A 31 14.28 2.94 4.71
N ALA A 32 13.10 3.13 4.16
CA ALA A 32 12.60 4.45 3.74
C ALA A 32 12.51 5.42 4.94
N VAL A 33 11.96 4.93 6.07
CA VAL A 33 11.95 5.69 7.32
C VAL A 33 13.37 6.05 7.80
N ALA A 34 14.32 5.12 7.68
CA ALA A 34 15.72 5.38 8.06
C ALA A 34 16.39 6.45 7.19
N ARG A 35 15.91 6.63 5.95
CA ARG A 35 16.32 7.69 5.01
C ARG A 35 15.56 9.00 5.19
N ASP A 36 14.74 9.10 6.24
CA ASP A 36 13.90 10.25 6.54
C ASP A 36 12.80 10.51 5.49
N GLU A 37 12.42 9.50 4.71
CA GLU A 37 11.36 9.60 3.71
C GLU A 37 9.98 9.49 4.38
N GLU A 38 8.99 10.21 3.86
CA GLU A 38 7.60 10.00 4.22
C GLU A 38 7.12 8.66 3.62
N VAL A 39 6.48 7.82 4.43
CA VAL A 39 5.99 6.51 4.00
C VAL A 39 4.48 6.43 4.22
N LEU A 40 3.75 6.17 3.15
CA LEU A 40 2.31 5.94 3.18
C LEU A 40 2.01 4.48 2.84
N VAL A 41 1.40 3.77 3.79
CA VAL A 41 0.94 2.40 3.64
C VAL A 41 -0.56 2.39 3.38
N VAL A 42 -0.97 1.81 2.26
CA VAL A 42 -2.37 1.56 1.93
C VAL A 42 -2.67 0.10 2.24
N LEU A 43 -3.56 -0.13 3.20
CA LEU A 43 -3.97 -1.44 3.67
C LEU A 43 -5.28 -1.85 3.02
N LEU A 44 -5.29 -2.98 2.34
CA LEU A 44 -6.44 -3.55 1.64
C LEU A 44 -6.75 -4.98 2.11
N GLU A 45 -5.71 -5.76 2.40
CA GLU A 45 -5.83 -7.19 2.68
C GLU A 45 -5.66 -7.51 4.16
N VAL A 46 -4.85 -6.74 4.90
CA VAL A 46 -4.59 -6.98 6.32
C VAL A 46 -4.89 -5.77 7.19
N PRO A 47 -5.27 -6.00 8.46
CA PRO A 47 -5.39 -4.92 9.43
C PRO A 47 -4.01 -4.33 9.77
N ARG A 48 -4.03 -3.11 10.31
CA ARG A 48 -2.81 -2.35 10.64
C ARG A 48 -1.90 -3.10 11.60
N GLU A 49 -2.48 -3.76 12.59
CA GLU A 49 -1.76 -4.49 13.64
C GLU A 49 -0.92 -5.63 13.04
N GLN A 50 -1.49 -6.34 12.06
CA GLN A 50 -0.81 -7.41 11.35
C GLN A 50 0.30 -6.87 10.45
N PHE A 51 0.08 -5.77 9.73
CA PHE A 51 1.13 -5.15 8.93
C PHE A 51 2.30 -4.66 9.80
N GLN A 52 2.04 -4.16 11.00
CA GLN A 52 3.06 -3.59 11.88
C GLN A 52 3.84 -4.62 12.70
N GLU A 53 3.49 -5.91 12.60
CA GLU A 53 4.17 -6.98 13.32
C GLU A 53 5.69 -6.93 13.04
N GLY A 54 6.52 -7.09 14.06
CA GLY A 54 7.99 -7.05 13.93
C GLY A 54 8.64 -5.68 13.63
N LEU A 55 7.88 -4.63 13.30
CA LEU A 55 8.42 -3.27 13.16
C LEU A 55 8.83 -2.68 14.50
N SER A 56 9.90 -1.89 14.53
CA SER A 56 10.28 -1.13 15.73
C SER A 56 9.28 -0.02 16.05
N PRO A 57 9.13 0.40 17.31
CA PRO A 57 8.24 1.50 17.70
C PRO A 57 8.52 2.79 16.90
N GLN A 58 9.80 3.12 16.68
CA GLN A 58 10.22 4.30 15.94
C GLN A 58 9.75 4.27 14.49
N VAL A 59 9.83 3.11 13.83
CA VAL A 59 9.31 2.95 12.47
C VAL A 59 7.79 3.09 12.48
N ARG A 60 7.10 2.40 13.40
CA ARG A 60 5.63 2.42 13.49
C ARG A 60 5.04 3.82 13.64
N GLU A 61 5.69 4.68 14.42
CA GLU A 61 5.27 6.07 14.65
C GLU A 61 5.42 6.95 13.40
N ARG A 62 6.38 6.64 12.52
CA ARG A 62 6.65 7.39 11.29
C ARG A 62 5.83 6.93 10.08
N LEU A 63 5.16 5.78 10.15
CA LEU A 63 4.34 5.27 9.06
C LEU A 63 2.94 5.92 9.07
N HIS A 64 2.56 6.50 7.94
CA HIS A 64 1.18 6.92 7.68
C HIS A 64 0.38 5.75 7.10
N PHE A 65 -0.88 5.64 7.50
CA PHE A 65 -1.76 4.56 7.05
C PHE A 65 -3.03 5.10 6.42
N ARG A 66 -3.44 4.46 5.33
CA ARG A 66 -4.82 4.50 4.83
C ARG A 66 -5.40 3.10 4.97
N ASP A 67 -6.26 2.94 5.96
CA ASP A 67 -6.96 1.69 6.25
C ASP A 67 -8.21 1.57 5.39
N LEU A 68 -8.08 0.82 4.30
CA LEU A 68 -9.19 0.38 3.44
C LEU A 68 -9.54 -1.09 3.67
N PHE A 69 -8.84 -1.78 4.57
CA PHE A 69 -9.15 -3.15 4.94
C PHE A 69 -10.49 -3.23 5.68
N GLY A 70 -10.69 -2.36 6.68
CA GLY A 70 -11.88 -2.39 7.52
C GLY A 70 -13.16 -1.89 6.85
N ASP A 71 -13.04 -0.98 5.88
CA ASP A 71 -14.18 -0.40 5.17
C ASP A 71 -13.81 0.08 3.75
N PRO A 72 -13.54 -0.85 2.82
CA PRO A 72 -13.05 -0.49 1.49
C PRO A 72 -14.05 0.29 0.64
N LEU A 73 -15.34 0.23 0.99
CA LEU A 73 -16.44 0.86 0.26
C LEU A 73 -17.03 2.06 1.01
N GLY A 74 -16.46 2.45 2.16
CA GLY A 74 -16.91 3.59 2.96
C GLY A 74 -18.31 3.40 3.57
N TRP A 75 -18.77 2.16 3.75
CA TRP A 75 -20.09 1.84 4.29
C TRP A 75 -20.22 2.18 5.78
N LEU A 76 -19.11 2.24 6.51
CA LEU A 76 -19.05 2.61 7.92
C LEU A 76 -18.91 4.13 8.10
N GLY A 77 -19.16 4.93 7.05
CA GLY A 77 -19.05 6.39 7.09
C GLY A 77 -17.60 6.89 7.11
N ARG A 78 -16.62 5.99 6.94
CA ARG A 78 -15.26 6.36 6.58
C ARG A 78 -15.30 6.84 5.13
N ALA A 79 -14.62 7.93 4.81
CA ALA A 79 -14.65 8.47 3.45
C ALA A 79 -14.24 7.38 2.45
N PRO A 80 -15.15 6.89 1.59
CA PRO A 80 -14.79 5.90 0.59
C PRO A 80 -13.72 6.48 -0.33
N PRO A 81 -13.00 5.63 -1.08
CA PRO A 81 -12.22 6.11 -2.20
C PRO A 81 -13.14 7.01 -3.05
N GLY A 82 -12.70 8.23 -3.37
CA GLY A 82 -13.52 9.22 -4.07
C GLY A 82 -13.98 8.75 -5.46
N PRO A 83 -14.59 9.62 -6.29
CA PRO A 83 -15.17 9.25 -7.59
C PRO A 83 -14.21 8.61 -8.62
N GLY A 84 -12.95 8.36 -8.27
CA GLY A 84 -11.97 7.59 -9.05
C GLY A 84 -11.54 6.26 -8.43
N GLY A 85 -12.26 5.71 -7.44
CA GLY A 85 -11.93 4.39 -6.86
C GLY A 85 -10.65 4.40 -6.03
N ILE A 86 -10.09 3.22 -5.76
CA ILE A 86 -8.84 3.02 -5.03
C ILE A 86 -7.72 3.78 -5.74
N PHE A 87 -7.56 3.60 -7.06
CA PHE A 87 -6.44 4.19 -7.78
C PHE A 87 -6.60 5.70 -7.97
N GLY A 88 -7.76 6.19 -8.40
CA GLY A 88 -7.98 7.62 -8.63
C GLY A 88 -8.18 8.42 -7.34
N GLY A 89 -8.84 7.85 -6.33
CA GLY A 89 -9.12 8.51 -5.06
C GLY A 89 -7.92 8.48 -4.10
N VAL A 90 -7.24 7.34 -3.97
CA VAL A 90 -6.13 7.19 -3.02
C VAL A 90 -4.84 7.78 -3.60
N LEU A 91 -4.51 7.46 -4.85
CA LEU A 91 -3.24 7.92 -5.45
C LEU A 91 -3.31 9.35 -5.99
N GLY A 92 -4.51 9.82 -6.36
CA GLY A 92 -4.69 11.18 -6.88
C GLY A 92 -4.56 12.29 -5.84
N GLY A 93 -4.58 11.97 -4.55
CA GLY A 93 -4.50 12.92 -3.43
C GLY A 93 -3.23 12.80 -2.59
N LEU A 94 -2.10 12.46 -3.21
CA LEU A 94 -0.82 12.37 -2.51
C LEU A 94 -0.22 13.78 -2.29
N PRO A 95 0.41 14.02 -1.13
CA PRO A 95 1.07 15.30 -0.85
C PRO A 95 2.29 15.50 -1.77
N SER A 96 2.78 16.75 -1.84
CA SER A 96 4.04 17.10 -2.50
C SER A 96 5.04 17.55 -1.43
N PRO A 97 6.22 16.93 -1.31
CA PRO A 97 6.75 15.84 -2.16
C PRO A 97 6.00 14.51 -1.98
N ALA A 98 6.01 13.68 -3.02
CA ALA A 98 5.29 12.40 -3.00
C ALA A 98 5.96 11.41 -2.03
N PRO A 99 5.20 10.75 -1.15
CA PRO A 99 5.75 9.79 -0.20
C PRO A 99 6.11 8.47 -0.89
N VAL A 100 6.93 7.66 -0.23
CA VAL A 100 7.10 6.24 -0.57
C VAL A 100 5.77 5.53 -0.31
N LEU A 101 5.12 5.12 -1.39
CA LEU A 101 3.83 4.46 -1.33
C LEU A 101 4.01 2.94 -1.28
N LEU A 102 3.43 2.32 -0.26
CA LEU A 102 3.37 0.87 -0.12
C LEU A 102 1.91 0.40 -0.19
N LEU A 103 1.62 -0.52 -1.10
CA LEU A 103 0.34 -1.19 -1.21
C LEU A 103 0.50 -2.62 -0.70
N ASP A 104 -0.28 -3.02 0.30
CA ASP A 104 -0.15 -4.36 0.89
C ASP A 104 -0.58 -5.48 -0.08
N SER A 105 -1.58 -5.23 -0.92
CA SER A 105 -2.07 -6.20 -1.92
C SER A 105 -2.62 -5.53 -3.17
N LEU A 106 -1.80 -5.53 -4.24
CA LEU A 106 -2.24 -5.10 -5.56
C LEU A 106 -3.29 -6.04 -6.16
N SER A 107 -3.18 -7.35 -5.88
CA SER A 107 -4.11 -8.35 -6.37
C SER A 107 -5.53 -8.11 -5.87
N TRP A 108 -5.67 -7.73 -4.59
CA TRP A 108 -6.94 -7.38 -3.99
C TRP A 108 -7.56 -6.14 -4.66
N ALA A 109 -6.75 -5.11 -4.93
CA ALA A 109 -7.21 -3.88 -5.60
C ALA A 109 -7.74 -4.18 -7.01
N LEU A 110 -6.94 -4.90 -7.81
CA LEU A 110 -7.28 -5.22 -9.21
C LEU A 110 -8.52 -6.12 -9.35
N LEU A 111 -8.80 -6.97 -8.36
CA LEU A 111 -10.00 -7.80 -8.35
C LEU A 111 -11.28 -6.96 -8.23
N ARG A 112 -11.23 -5.82 -7.54
CA ARG A 112 -12.41 -5.00 -7.22
C ARG A 112 -12.55 -3.77 -8.08
N GLU A 113 -11.43 -3.26 -8.57
CA GLU A 113 -11.39 -2.20 -9.56
C GLU A 113 -10.64 -2.72 -10.79
N PRO A 114 -11.31 -3.54 -11.63
CA PRO A 114 -10.69 -4.00 -12.85
C PRO A 114 -10.35 -2.77 -13.69
N LEU A 115 -9.10 -2.71 -14.14
CA LEU A 115 -8.60 -1.64 -15.00
C LEU A 115 -8.69 -2.16 -16.45
N PRO A 116 -9.82 -1.98 -17.17
CA PRO A 116 -10.03 -2.57 -18.49
C PRO A 116 -8.99 -2.11 -19.52
N HIS A 117 -8.34 -0.97 -19.28
CA HIS A 117 -7.27 -0.44 -20.11
C HIS A 117 -5.93 -1.20 -19.96
N LEU A 118 -5.76 -2.01 -18.92
CA LEU A 118 -4.57 -2.85 -18.69
C LEU A 118 -4.71 -4.27 -19.25
N CYS A 119 -5.92 -4.73 -19.56
CA CYS A 119 -6.21 -6.09 -20.04
C CYS A 119 -6.18 -6.20 -21.59
N ARG A 120 -5.31 -5.45 -22.27
CA ARG A 120 -5.17 -5.50 -23.73
C ARG A 120 -4.13 -6.54 -24.18
#